data_AF-A0A1G1H3N9-F1
#
_entry.id   AF-A0A1G1H3N9-F1
#
_cell.length_a   1.000
_cell.length_b   1.000
_cell.length_c   1.000
_cell.angle_alpha   90.00
_cell.angle_beta   90.00
_cell.angle_gamma   90.00
#
_symmetry.space_group_name_H-M   'P 1'
#
loop_
_entity.id
_entity.type
_entity.pdbx_description
1 polymer ?
#
loop_
_entity_poly.entity_id
_entity_poly.type
_entity_poly.pdbx_seq_one_letter_code
_entity_poly.pdbx_strand_id
1 'polypeptide(L)'
;MRFPRLDQTLGGRFNMSTAGILLMLTGAGLAGNYLGYEVFFGVHLIFGSIFAMLVLQLFGQGWGVLAGLVISSSSWLLWNHPYAIVIFTAEVLVVGLLTRRLNMGFVIADVVYWLCLGIPLVYLFYFVVMHLSFSGSAVMMMKQSVNGVINVAVARLLFFGQNYRARNGLISMKEMLLTLLALFVLIPTIFLLSMQSRVELRDAERSARLALQFAGQRIPQVVEGWLQSHLNDITNLAWLAETQPVNVMQRAMKQVTDADPDFLRVALTDESATAIAFSPVVDDLGRKNIGQNFADRPFIPVLKRTLKPLLSEVYLGRVGAPKPGFTWEGSAHPNRSLLK
;
A
#
# COMPACT_ATOMS: atom_id res chain seq x y z
N MET A 1 48.65 -13.87 6.73
CA MET A 1 48.82 -15.24 7.26
C MET A 1 47.67 -16.10 6.76
N ARG A 2 47.95 -17.21 6.07
CA ARG A 2 46.92 -18.15 5.60
C ARG A 2 46.51 -19.05 6.76
N PHE A 3 45.24 -19.03 7.14
CA PHE A 3 44.68 -20.04 8.04
C PHE A 3 44.57 -21.37 7.28
N PRO A 4 44.94 -22.49 7.89
CA PRO A 4 44.81 -23.80 7.25
C PRO A 4 43.31 -24.13 7.11
N ARG A 5 42.90 -24.48 5.89
CA ARG A 5 41.51 -24.81 5.57
C ARG A 5 41.15 -26.20 6.07
N LEU A 6 39.88 -26.45 6.37
CA LEU A 6 39.43 -27.77 6.86
C LEU A 6 39.61 -28.88 5.82
N ASP A 7 39.60 -28.56 4.52
CA ASP A 7 39.90 -29.50 3.44
C ASP A 7 41.41 -29.83 3.34
N GLN A 8 42.27 -28.93 3.82
CA GLN A 8 43.73 -29.08 3.79
C GLN A 8 44.29 -29.73 5.05
N THR A 9 43.68 -29.50 6.22
CA THR A 9 44.13 -30.12 7.49
C THR A 9 43.79 -31.60 7.61
N LEU A 10 42.82 -32.09 6.85
CA LEU A 10 42.34 -33.48 6.90
C LEU A 10 42.85 -34.37 5.75
N GLY A 11 43.90 -33.94 5.05
CA GLY A 11 44.66 -34.81 4.15
C GLY A 11 43.88 -35.33 2.94
N GLY A 12 43.46 -34.45 2.03
CA GLY A 12 43.12 -34.79 0.64
C GLY A 12 41.94 -35.74 0.39
N ARG A 13 41.33 -36.33 1.44
CA ARG A 13 40.14 -37.17 1.36
C ARG A 13 38.98 -36.42 2.01
N PHE A 14 37.95 -36.14 1.21
CA PHE A 14 36.65 -35.70 1.70
C PHE A 14 36.12 -36.74 2.70
N ASN A 15 36.27 -36.48 4.00
CA ASN A 15 35.76 -37.36 5.04
C ASN A 15 34.25 -37.14 5.23
N MET A 16 33.53 -38.19 5.64
CA MET A 16 32.07 -38.15 5.86
C MET A 16 31.67 -37.00 6.82
N SER A 17 32.51 -36.70 7.81
CA SER A 17 32.31 -35.60 8.76
C SER A 17 32.39 -34.22 8.10
N THR A 18 33.35 -33.99 7.20
CA THR A 18 33.49 -32.73 6.45
C THR A 18 32.34 -32.51 5.47
N ALA A 19 31.89 -33.56 4.81
CA ALA A 19 30.70 -33.50 3.95
C ALA A 19 29.44 -33.18 4.76
N GLY A 20 29.29 -33.78 5.95
CA GLY A 20 28.21 -33.49 6.87
C GLY A 20 28.15 -32.02 7.30
N ILE A 21 29.29 -31.41 7.64
CA ILE A 21 29.36 -29.99 8.01
C ILE A 21 28.99 -29.09 6.82
N LEU A 22 29.47 -29.40 5.61
CA LEU A 22 29.14 -28.63 4.40
C LEU A 22 27.63 -28.66 4.12
N LEU A 23 27.01 -29.84 4.19
CA LEU A 23 25.56 -30.00 4.01
C LEU A 23 24.78 -29.27 5.10
N MET A 24 25.22 -29.38 6.36
CA MET A 24 24.60 -28.68 7.47
C MET A 24 24.64 -27.15 7.29
N LEU A 25 25.78 -26.58 6.91
CA LEU A 25 25.91 -25.15 6.65
C LEU A 25 25.05 -24.72 5.45
N THR A 26 25.02 -25.52 4.38
CA THR A 26 24.19 -25.23 3.20
C THR A 26 22.68 -25.26 3.56
N GLY A 27 22.25 -26.26 4.33
CA GLY A 27 20.88 -26.35 4.84
C GLY A 27 20.52 -25.20 5.78
N ALA A 28 21.42 -24.81 6.68
CA ALA A 28 21.25 -23.64 7.53
C ALA A 28 21.16 -22.34 6.72
N GLY A 29 21.91 -22.23 5.62
CA GLY A 29 21.81 -21.12 4.67
C GLY A 29 20.44 -21.03 4.00
N LEU A 30 19.90 -22.16 3.55
CA LEU A 30 18.54 -22.22 2.98
C LEU A 30 17.48 -21.82 4.02
N ALA A 31 17.58 -22.33 5.25
CA ALA A 31 16.69 -21.95 6.34
C ALA A 31 16.82 -20.46 6.70
N GLY A 32 18.04 -19.92 6.69
CA GLY A 32 18.31 -18.50 6.96
C GLY A 32 17.70 -17.55 5.92
N ASN A 33 17.51 -18.00 4.68
CA ASN A 33 16.75 -17.24 3.67
C ASN A 33 15.25 -17.26 3.94
N TYR A 34 14.72 -18.36 4.48
CA TYR A 34 13.30 -18.47 4.83
C TYR A 34 12.95 -17.65 6.10
N LEU A 35 13.85 -17.61 7.08
CA LEU A 35 13.70 -16.86 8.34
C LEU A 35 14.00 -15.35 8.20
N GLY A 36 13.88 -14.80 7.00
CA GLY A 36 14.23 -13.40 6.73
C GLY A 36 13.49 -12.42 7.63
N TYR A 37 14.21 -11.41 8.13
CA TYR A 37 13.64 -10.39 9.02
C TYR A 37 13.13 -9.20 8.21
N GLU A 38 11.85 -8.85 8.36
CA GLU A 38 11.28 -7.67 7.73
C GLU A 38 11.73 -6.39 8.44
N VAL A 39 12.48 -5.54 7.74
CA VAL A 39 12.97 -4.27 8.28
C VAL A 39 11.90 -3.19 8.13
N PHE A 40 11.36 -3.03 6.92
CA PHE A 40 10.31 -2.06 6.59
C PHE A 40 9.57 -2.45 5.31
N PHE A 41 8.25 -2.26 5.24
CA PHE A 41 7.42 -2.33 4.01
C PHE A 41 7.77 -3.49 3.05
N GLY A 42 7.79 -4.74 3.52
CA GLY A 42 8.09 -5.91 2.70
C GLY A 42 9.58 -6.08 2.31
N VAL A 43 10.47 -5.25 2.85
CA VAL A 43 11.92 -5.36 2.67
C VAL A 43 12.50 -6.30 3.73
N HIS A 44 12.80 -7.53 3.32
CA HIS A 44 13.38 -8.55 4.19
C HIS A 44 14.91 -8.64 4.07
N LEU A 45 15.60 -8.65 5.21
CA LEU A 45 16.99 -9.10 5.31
C LEU A 45 17.01 -10.63 5.37
N ILE A 46 17.78 -11.25 4.47
CA ILE A 46 17.93 -12.71 4.38
C ILE A 46 19.33 -13.12 4.81
N PHE A 47 19.43 -14.20 5.58
CA PHE A 47 20.66 -14.55 6.30
C PHE A 47 21.46 -15.68 5.65
N GLY A 48 21.05 -16.19 4.49
CA GLY A 48 21.70 -17.34 3.85
C GLY A 48 23.15 -17.09 3.44
N SER A 49 23.49 -15.86 3.02
CA SER A 49 24.86 -15.52 2.61
C SER A 49 25.88 -15.67 3.76
N ILE A 50 25.45 -15.57 5.03
CA ILE A 50 26.31 -15.86 6.20
C ILE A 50 26.96 -17.24 6.06
N PHE A 51 26.14 -18.23 5.73
CA PHE A 51 26.58 -19.61 5.65
C PHE A 51 27.37 -19.89 4.37
N ALA A 52 27.02 -19.25 3.25
CA ALA A 52 27.82 -19.33 2.03
C ALA A 52 29.25 -18.79 2.25
N MET A 53 29.37 -17.68 2.97
CA MET A 53 30.65 -17.06 3.33
C MET A 53 31.44 -17.87 4.37
N LEU A 54 30.76 -18.56 5.30
CA LEU A 54 31.40 -19.53 6.18
C LEU A 54 31.95 -20.73 5.40
N VAL A 55 31.18 -21.27 4.45
CA VAL A 55 31.65 -22.36 3.59
C VAL A 55 32.86 -21.92 2.77
N LEU A 56 32.84 -20.70 2.21
CA LEU A 56 33.99 -20.12 1.50
C LEU A 56 35.25 -20.07 2.38
N GLN A 57 35.11 -19.67 3.65
CA GLN A 57 36.23 -19.57 4.59
C GLN A 57 36.78 -20.94 5.02
N LEU A 58 35.89 -21.93 5.20
CA LEU A 58 36.24 -23.24 5.75
C LEU A 58 36.66 -24.27 4.70
N PHE A 59 35.98 -24.29 3.56
CA PHE A 59 36.14 -25.27 2.47
C PHE A 59 36.72 -24.67 1.19
N GLY A 60 36.90 -23.34 1.14
CA GLY A 60 37.52 -22.64 0.03
C GLY A 60 36.56 -22.29 -1.12
N GLN A 61 37.16 -21.75 -2.19
CA GLN A 61 36.43 -21.08 -3.29
C GLN A 61 35.36 -21.92 -3.95
N GLY A 62 35.69 -23.16 -4.36
CA GLY A 62 34.78 -23.99 -5.15
C GLY A 62 33.51 -24.33 -4.39
N TRP A 63 33.67 -24.83 -3.16
CA TRP A 63 32.55 -25.17 -2.27
C TRP A 63 31.77 -23.93 -1.81
N GLY A 64 32.46 -22.81 -1.57
CA GLY A 64 31.81 -21.54 -1.26
C GLY A 64 30.87 -21.10 -2.37
N VAL A 65 31.35 -21.07 -3.62
CA VAL A 65 30.53 -20.66 -4.78
C VAL A 65 29.36 -21.64 -5.01
N LEU A 66 29.59 -22.95 -4.88
CA LEU A 66 28.52 -23.94 -5.00
C LEU A 66 27.46 -23.76 -3.91
N ALA A 67 27.86 -23.59 -2.65
CA ALA A 67 26.94 -23.32 -1.55
C ALA A 67 26.21 -21.99 -1.78
N GLY A 68 26.89 -20.95 -2.23
CA GLY A 68 26.29 -19.66 -2.59
C GLY A 68 25.21 -19.80 -3.65
N LEU A 69 25.45 -20.57 -4.71
CA LEU A 69 24.47 -20.86 -5.77
C LEU A 69 23.25 -21.63 -5.24
N VAL A 70 23.48 -22.68 -4.45
CA VAL A 70 22.39 -23.48 -3.88
C VAL A 70 21.56 -22.65 -2.90
N ILE A 71 22.21 -21.94 -1.98
CA ILE A 71 21.52 -21.11 -1.00
C ILE A 71 20.76 -19.97 -1.68
N SER A 72 21.36 -19.29 -2.64
CA SER A 72 20.71 -18.18 -3.34
C SER A 72 19.57 -18.65 -4.24
N SER A 73 19.55 -19.90 -4.72
CA SER A 73 18.45 -20.43 -5.53
C SER A 73 17.08 -20.34 -4.86
N SER A 74 17.02 -20.42 -3.52
CA SER A 74 15.76 -20.23 -2.78
C SER A 74 15.17 -18.83 -2.91
N SER A 75 15.98 -17.83 -3.28
CA SER A 75 15.50 -16.47 -3.57
C SER A 75 14.59 -16.40 -4.80
N TRP A 76 14.69 -17.35 -5.74
CA TRP A 76 13.72 -17.44 -6.84
C TRP A 76 12.32 -17.69 -6.27
N LEU A 77 12.17 -18.67 -5.38
CA LEU A 77 10.88 -18.98 -4.77
C LEU A 77 10.33 -17.81 -3.95
N LEU A 78 11.20 -17.03 -3.32
CA LEU A 78 10.81 -15.87 -2.51
C LEU A 78 10.43 -14.66 -3.37
N TRP A 79 11.18 -14.36 -4.44
CA TRP A 79 11.07 -13.09 -5.18
C TRP A 79 10.59 -13.25 -6.62
N ASN A 80 10.28 -14.47 -7.06
CA ASN A 80 9.79 -14.82 -8.40
C ASN A 80 10.73 -14.41 -9.55
N HIS A 81 12.02 -14.17 -9.28
CA HIS A 81 12.99 -13.82 -10.32
C HIS A 81 14.42 -14.31 -9.95
N PRO A 82 15.29 -14.61 -10.94
CA PRO A 82 16.59 -15.24 -10.68
C PRO A 82 17.74 -14.27 -10.37
N TYR A 83 17.55 -12.95 -10.47
CA TYR A 83 18.66 -11.98 -10.42
C TYR A 83 19.46 -11.99 -9.11
N ALA A 84 18.79 -12.25 -7.99
CA ALA A 84 19.44 -12.38 -6.69
C ALA A 84 20.41 -13.57 -6.64
N ILE A 85 20.14 -14.65 -7.39
CA ILE A 85 21.04 -15.79 -7.53
C ILE A 85 22.37 -15.32 -8.10
N VAL A 86 22.31 -14.59 -9.23
CA VAL A 86 23.50 -14.07 -9.91
C VAL A 86 24.31 -13.15 -8.99
N ILE A 87 23.63 -12.20 -8.33
CA ILE A 87 24.27 -11.22 -7.44
C ILE A 87 24.94 -11.91 -6.24
N PHE A 88 24.24 -12.79 -5.52
CA PHE A 88 24.83 -13.42 -4.32
C PHE A 88 25.86 -14.49 -4.65
N THR A 89 25.73 -15.21 -5.77
CA THR A 89 26.78 -16.14 -6.21
C THR A 89 28.03 -15.39 -6.68
N ALA A 90 27.87 -14.25 -7.37
CA ALA A 90 28.98 -13.39 -7.75
C ALA A 90 29.69 -12.76 -6.54
N GLU A 91 28.94 -12.41 -5.48
CA GLU A 91 29.49 -11.92 -4.21
C GLU A 91 30.50 -12.93 -3.64
N VAL A 92 30.09 -14.18 -3.44
CA VAL A 92 30.96 -15.24 -2.89
C VAL A 92 32.16 -15.49 -3.80
N LEU A 93 31.97 -15.46 -5.12
CA LEU A 93 33.05 -15.62 -6.09
C LEU A 93 34.09 -14.51 -5.95
N VAL A 94 33.67 -13.25 -6.03
CA VAL A 94 34.55 -12.09 -6.07
C VAL A 94 35.22 -11.87 -4.72
N VAL A 95 34.50 -11.97 -3.61
CA VAL A 95 35.07 -11.85 -2.26
C VAL A 95 36.18 -12.89 -2.08
N GLY A 96 35.91 -14.15 -2.42
CA GLY A 96 36.91 -15.21 -2.33
C GLY A 96 38.13 -14.98 -3.23
N LEU A 97 37.94 -14.43 -4.43
CA LEU A 97 39.04 -14.06 -5.33
C LEU A 97 39.88 -12.91 -4.79
N LEU A 98 39.25 -11.82 -4.34
CA LEU A 98 39.92 -10.63 -3.79
C LEU A 98 40.73 -10.99 -2.53
N THR A 99 40.13 -11.77 -1.62
CA THR A 99 40.85 -12.24 -0.43
C THR A 99 41.99 -13.18 -0.79
N ARG A 100 41.81 -14.11 -1.74
CA ARG A 100 42.87 -15.08 -2.10
C ARG A 100 44.01 -14.48 -2.91
N ARG A 101 43.71 -13.57 -3.84
CA ARG A 101 44.68 -13.02 -4.81
C ARG A 101 45.32 -11.72 -4.31
N LEU A 102 44.55 -10.87 -3.64
CA LEU A 102 44.99 -9.55 -3.20
C LEU A 102 45.23 -9.47 -1.69
N ASN A 103 45.06 -10.57 -0.95
CA ASN A 103 45.19 -10.62 0.51
C ASN A 103 44.32 -9.58 1.24
N MET A 104 43.18 -9.20 0.65
CA MET A 104 42.22 -8.29 1.26
C MET A 104 41.46 -8.98 2.40
N GLY A 105 41.16 -8.24 3.47
CA GLY A 105 40.26 -8.72 4.53
C GLY A 105 38.85 -8.96 3.98
N PHE A 106 38.13 -9.93 4.54
CA PHE A 106 36.83 -10.37 4.00
C PHE A 106 35.81 -9.23 3.91
N VAL A 107 35.67 -8.44 4.97
CA VAL A 107 34.71 -7.31 5.00
C VAL A 107 35.08 -6.24 3.97
N ILE A 108 36.37 -5.94 3.79
CA ILE A 108 36.81 -4.95 2.79
C ILE A 108 36.55 -5.48 1.37
N ALA A 109 36.88 -6.74 1.12
CA ALA A 109 36.64 -7.37 -0.18
C ALA A 109 35.15 -7.34 -0.56
N ASP A 110 34.27 -7.54 0.43
CA ASP A 110 32.83 -7.47 0.24
C ASP A 110 32.33 -6.05 -0.03
N VAL A 111 32.80 -5.06 0.73
CA VAL A 111 32.47 -3.65 0.45
C VAL A 111 32.92 -3.25 -0.96
N VAL A 112 34.12 -3.67 -1.38
CA VAL A 112 34.61 -3.43 -2.76
C VAL A 112 33.71 -4.13 -3.78
N TYR A 113 33.30 -5.36 -3.53
CA TYR A 113 32.35 -6.07 -4.40
C TYR A 113 31.04 -5.28 -4.54
N TRP A 114 30.42 -4.84 -3.44
CA TRP A 114 29.16 -4.11 -3.50
C TRP A 114 29.29 -2.77 -4.21
N LEU A 115 30.36 -2.01 -3.97
CA LEU A 115 30.57 -0.73 -4.63
C LEU A 115 30.87 -0.86 -6.13
N CYS A 116 31.67 -1.85 -6.53
CA CYS A 116 32.16 -1.94 -7.91
C CYS A 116 31.34 -2.87 -8.80
N LEU A 117 30.60 -3.83 -8.24
CA LEU A 117 29.91 -4.85 -9.01
C LEU A 117 28.49 -5.14 -8.50
N GLY A 118 28.30 -5.33 -7.19
CA GLY A 118 27.00 -5.66 -6.61
C GLY A 118 25.93 -4.59 -6.87
N ILE A 119 26.19 -3.33 -6.52
CA ILE A 119 25.27 -2.20 -6.77
C ILE A 119 25.02 -2.03 -8.28
N PRO A 120 26.06 -1.98 -9.16
CA PRO A 120 25.84 -1.96 -10.61
C PRO A 120 24.99 -3.12 -11.15
N LEU A 121 25.18 -4.34 -10.66
CA LEU A 121 24.37 -5.50 -11.05
C LEU A 121 22.92 -5.36 -10.58
N VAL A 122 22.70 -4.88 -9.35
CA VAL A 122 21.35 -4.60 -8.85
C VAL A 122 20.69 -3.52 -9.71
N TYR A 123 21.40 -2.44 -10.03
CA TYR A 123 20.87 -1.40 -10.94
C TYR A 123 20.50 -2.00 -12.30
N LEU A 124 21.39 -2.77 -12.92
CA LEU A 124 21.14 -3.42 -14.20
C LEU A 124 19.88 -4.30 -14.15
N PHE A 125 19.78 -5.21 -13.17
CA PHE A 125 18.65 -6.13 -13.14
C PHE A 125 17.33 -5.47 -12.72
N TYR A 126 17.34 -4.61 -11.71
CA TYR A 126 16.10 -4.06 -11.16
C TYR A 126 15.62 -2.83 -11.93
N PHE A 127 16.50 -1.91 -12.31
CA PHE A 127 16.12 -0.71 -13.06
C PHE A 127 16.02 -0.98 -14.56
N VAL A 128 17.06 -1.57 -15.16
CA VAL A 128 17.12 -1.71 -16.63
C VAL A 128 16.28 -2.88 -17.12
N VAL A 129 16.42 -4.06 -16.49
CA VAL A 129 15.74 -5.28 -16.97
C VAL A 129 14.31 -5.39 -16.46
N MET A 130 14.07 -5.13 -15.17
CA MET A 130 12.72 -5.23 -14.58
C MET A 130 11.90 -3.94 -14.67
N HIS A 131 12.50 -2.84 -15.13
CA HIS A 131 11.83 -1.53 -15.25
C HIS A 131 11.19 -1.03 -13.95
N LEU A 132 11.80 -1.33 -12.79
CA LEU A 132 11.37 -0.72 -11.53
C LEU A 132 11.59 0.79 -11.58
N SER A 133 10.77 1.52 -10.81
CA SER A 133 11.02 2.95 -10.58
C SER A 133 12.42 3.16 -10.02
N PHE A 134 13.00 4.33 -10.28
CA PHE A 134 14.31 4.69 -9.74
C PHE A 134 14.35 4.56 -8.22
N SER A 135 13.31 5.07 -7.54
CA SER A 135 13.18 4.96 -6.08
C SER A 135 13.13 3.50 -5.62
N GLY A 136 12.36 2.63 -6.29
CA GLY A 136 12.29 1.21 -5.94
C GLY A 136 13.63 0.49 -6.16
N SER A 137 14.34 0.81 -7.24
CA SER A 137 15.67 0.28 -7.53
C SER A 137 16.71 0.75 -6.52
N ALA A 138 16.65 2.02 -6.10
CA ALA A 138 17.52 2.57 -5.07
C ALA A 138 17.34 1.87 -3.72
N VAL A 139 16.09 1.57 -3.33
CA VAL A 139 15.79 0.76 -2.14
C VAL A 139 16.40 -0.64 -2.27
N MET A 140 16.30 -1.28 -3.43
CA MET A 140 16.89 -2.61 -3.65
C MET A 140 18.43 -2.59 -3.60
N MET A 141 19.07 -1.57 -4.20
CA MET A 141 20.53 -1.39 -4.12
C MET A 141 21.01 -1.24 -2.68
N MET A 142 20.36 -0.37 -1.91
CA MET A 142 20.66 -0.15 -0.49
C MET A 142 20.43 -1.42 0.32
N LYS A 143 19.26 -2.05 0.17
CA LYS A 143 18.90 -3.28 0.88
C LYS A 143 19.94 -4.39 0.63
N GLN A 144 20.20 -4.69 -0.64
CA GLN A 144 21.04 -5.83 -1.02
C GLN A 144 22.48 -5.64 -0.54
N SER A 145 23.02 -4.43 -0.69
CA SER A 145 24.37 -4.09 -0.23
C SER A 145 24.52 -4.15 1.28
N VAL A 146 23.58 -3.57 2.02
CA VAL A 146 23.58 -3.66 3.49
C VAL A 146 23.45 -5.12 3.95
N ASN A 147 22.58 -5.91 3.31
CA ASN A 147 22.41 -7.31 3.65
C ASN A 147 23.68 -8.14 3.41
N GLY A 148 24.35 -7.94 2.28
CA GLY A 148 25.61 -8.62 1.96
C GLY A 148 26.72 -8.31 2.97
N VAL A 149 26.95 -7.02 3.25
CA VAL A 149 27.99 -6.56 4.18
C VAL A 149 27.77 -7.10 5.59
N ILE A 150 26.53 -7.11 6.07
CA ILE A 150 26.19 -7.68 7.39
C ILE A 150 26.45 -9.18 7.39
N ASN A 151 26.00 -9.89 6.35
CA ASN A 151 26.15 -11.32 6.29
C ASN A 151 27.63 -11.74 6.29
N VAL A 152 28.48 -11.02 5.54
CA VAL A 152 29.93 -11.23 5.56
C VAL A 152 30.53 -10.90 6.92
N ALA A 153 30.14 -9.77 7.54
CA ALA A 153 30.67 -9.37 8.84
C ALA A 153 30.28 -10.38 9.94
N VAL A 154 29.04 -10.87 9.95
CA VAL A 154 28.58 -11.93 10.87
C VAL A 154 29.33 -13.24 10.60
N ALA A 155 29.44 -13.66 9.34
CA ALA A 155 30.21 -14.86 8.98
C ALA A 155 31.66 -14.76 9.44
N ARG A 156 32.27 -13.58 9.32
CA ARG A 156 33.65 -13.35 9.75
C ARG A 156 33.80 -13.37 11.28
N LEU A 157 32.85 -12.79 12.01
CA LEU A 157 32.81 -12.85 13.48
C LEU A 157 32.67 -14.30 13.98
N LEU A 158 31.78 -15.09 13.36
CA LEU A 158 31.60 -16.51 13.67
C LEU A 158 32.88 -17.31 13.42
N PHE A 159 33.59 -17.02 12.32
CA PHE A 159 34.87 -17.64 12.01
C PHE A 159 35.95 -17.30 13.06
N PHE A 160 36.02 -16.05 13.54
CA PHE A 160 36.93 -15.67 14.63
C PHE A 160 36.61 -16.43 15.93
N GLY A 161 35.33 -16.55 16.29
CA GLY A 161 34.91 -17.31 17.46
C GLY A 161 35.29 -18.79 17.37
N GLN A 162 35.15 -19.40 16.19
CA GLN A 162 35.59 -20.78 15.95
C GLN A 162 37.10 -20.94 16.09
N ASN A 163 37.90 -20.05 15.47
CA ASN A 163 39.36 -20.11 15.57
C ASN A 163 39.86 -19.90 17.00
N TYR A 164 39.25 -18.98 17.75
CA TYR A 164 39.57 -18.77 19.16
C TYR A 164 39.29 -20.03 19.99
N ARG A 165 38.13 -20.67 19.81
CA ARG A 165 37.79 -21.94 20.50
C ARG A 165 38.72 -23.09 20.11
N ALA A 166 39.10 -23.16 18.84
CA ALA A 166 40.02 -24.18 18.33
C ALA A 166 41.49 -23.90 18.66
N ARG A 167 41.81 -22.77 19.32
CA ARG A 167 43.19 -22.28 19.59
C ARG A 167 44.06 -22.20 18.33
N ASN A 168 43.42 -21.94 17.18
CA ASN A 168 44.07 -21.96 15.88
C ASN A 168 44.46 -20.54 15.43
N GLY A 169 45.77 -20.26 15.44
CA GLY A 169 46.41 -19.17 14.71
C GLY A 169 46.20 -17.75 15.26
N LEU A 170 46.98 -16.81 14.71
CA LEU A 170 46.90 -15.39 15.03
C LEU A 170 45.82 -14.72 14.17
N ILE A 171 44.80 -14.14 14.81
CA ILE A 171 43.76 -13.34 14.14
C ILE A 171 44.30 -11.93 13.87
N SER A 172 44.06 -11.39 12.67
CA SER A 172 44.41 -10.00 12.38
C SER A 172 43.55 -9.05 13.19
N MET A 173 44.17 -8.30 14.10
CA MET A 173 43.47 -7.32 14.95
C MET A 173 42.77 -6.24 14.10
N LYS A 174 43.37 -5.80 12.99
CA LYS A 174 42.77 -4.87 12.04
C LYS A 174 41.45 -5.40 11.49
N GLU A 175 41.42 -6.67 11.06
CA GLU A 175 40.23 -7.27 10.47
C GLU A 175 39.13 -7.52 11.52
N MET A 176 39.52 -7.90 12.74
CA MET A 176 38.61 -8.03 13.87
C MET A 176 37.96 -6.69 14.22
N LEU A 177 38.75 -5.63 14.36
CA LEU A 177 38.25 -4.28 14.64
C LEU A 177 37.31 -3.79 13.54
N LEU A 178 37.67 -3.95 12.27
CA LEU A 178 36.80 -3.57 11.15
C LEU A 178 35.47 -4.33 11.15
N THR A 179 35.52 -5.64 11.44
CA THR A 179 34.31 -6.48 11.52
C THR A 179 33.40 -6.01 12.65
N LEU A 180 33.97 -5.74 13.83
CA LEU A 180 33.21 -5.26 14.99
C LEU A 180 32.64 -3.86 14.75
N LEU A 181 33.40 -2.94 14.15
CA LEU A 181 32.93 -1.61 13.79
C LEU A 181 31.79 -1.68 12.78
N ALA A 182 31.92 -2.52 11.75
CA ALA A 182 30.86 -2.71 10.75
C ALA A 182 29.56 -3.20 11.41
N LEU A 183 29.62 -4.22 12.27
CA LEU A 183 28.45 -4.71 12.99
C LEU A 183 27.89 -3.68 13.97
N PHE A 184 28.76 -2.97 14.68
CA PHE A 184 28.37 -1.93 15.64
C PHE A 184 27.67 -0.75 14.98
N VAL A 185 28.00 -0.43 13.72
CA VAL A 185 27.29 0.61 12.96
C VAL A 185 26.01 0.04 12.35
N LEU A 186 26.07 -1.13 11.71
CA LEU A 186 24.98 -1.65 10.89
C LEU A 186 23.80 -2.19 11.74
N ILE A 187 24.08 -2.91 12.83
CA ILE A 187 23.02 -3.51 13.66
C ILE A 187 22.13 -2.44 14.29
N PRO A 188 22.67 -1.43 15.02
CA PRO A 188 21.84 -0.38 15.60
C PRO A 188 21.13 0.45 14.54
N THR A 189 21.78 0.72 13.39
CA THR A 189 21.14 1.48 12.31
C THR A 189 19.92 0.76 11.77
N ILE A 190 20.00 -0.56 11.53
CA ILE A 190 18.85 -1.35 11.09
C ILE A 190 17.77 -1.43 12.17
N PHE A 191 18.17 -1.57 13.43
CA PHE A 191 17.23 -1.59 14.54
C PHE A 191 16.44 -0.28 14.62
N LEU A 192 17.13 0.86 14.56
CA LEU A 192 16.51 2.19 14.56
C LEU A 192 15.61 2.39 13.32
N LEU A 193 16.07 2.01 12.13
CA LEU A 193 15.27 2.07 10.91
C LEU A 193 14.00 1.22 11.01
N SER A 194 14.11 0.01 11.57
CA SER A 194 12.94 -0.87 11.77
C SER A 194 11.97 -0.30 12.79
N MET A 195 12.47 0.31 13.87
CA MET A 195 11.61 1.01 14.84
C MET A 195 10.91 2.21 14.20
N GLN A 196 11.66 3.04 13.48
CA GLN A 196 11.13 4.24 12.83
C GLN A 196 10.06 3.88 11.79
N SER A 197 10.31 2.86 10.94
CA SER A 197 9.32 2.40 9.98
C SER A 197 8.02 1.93 10.64
N ARG A 198 8.10 1.24 11.79
CA ARG A 198 6.90 0.80 12.52
C ARG A 198 6.13 1.99 13.11
N VAL A 199 6.80 3.06 13.50
CA VAL A 199 6.15 4.30 13.96
C VAL A 199 5.45 4.98 12.79
N GLU A 200 6.15 5.17 11.67
CA GLU A 200 5.58 5.79 10.46
C GLU A 200 4.36 5.03 9.93
N LEU A 201 4.41 3.68 9.93
CA LEU A 201 3.27 2.86 9.54
C LEU A 201 2.07 3.07 10.46
N ARG A 202 2.29 3.10 11.78
CA ARG A 202 1.23 3.35 12.78
C ARG A 202 0.62 4.75 12.62
N ASP A 203 1.43 5.74 12.33
CA ASP A 203 0.97 7.11 12.12
C ASP A 203 0.17 7.27 10.82
N ALA A 204 0.59 6.57 9.75
CA ALA A 204 -0.16 6.50 8.50
C ALA A 204 -1.52 5.81 8.71
N GLU A 205 -1.56 4.67 9.41
CA GLU A 205 -2.81 3.98 9.76
C GLU A 205 -3.72 4.86 10.61
N ARG A 206 -3.17 5.56 11.61
CA ARG A 206 -3.93 6.46 12.48
C ARG A 206 -4.53 7.62 11.70
N SER A 207 -3.75 8.24 10.83
CA SER A 207 -4.21 9.33 9.96
C SER A 207 -5.34 8.86 9.02
N ALA A 208 -5.20 7.69 8.41
CA ALA A 208 -6.24 7.11 7.57
C ALA A 208 -7.53 6.82 8.34
N ARG A 209 -7.43 6.25 9.55
CA ARG A 209 -8.60 6.00 10.41
C ARG A 209 -9.31 7.29 10.81
N LEU A 210 -8.56 8.32 11.20
CA LEU A 210 -9.14 9.62 11.54
C LEU A 210 -9.84 10.25 10.34
N ALA A 211 -9.24 10.22 9.14
CA ALA A 211 -9.87 10.71 7.93
C ALA A 211 -11.20 10.00 7.63
N LEU A 212 -11.24 8.67 7.78
CA LEU A 212 -12.46 7.88 7.62
C LEU A 212 -13.53 8.22 8.66
N GLN A 213 -13.15 8.45 9.92
CA GLN A 213 -14.08 8.87 10.97
C GLN A 213 -14.66 10.25 10.70
N PHE A 214 -13.82 11.22 10.29
CA PHE A 214 -14.28 12.56 9.92
C PHE A 214 -15.21 12.54 8.72
N ALA A 215 -14.90 11.72 7.69
CA ALA A 215 -15.79 11.54 6.54
C ALA A 215 -17.13 10.93 6.98
N GLY A 216 -17.11 9.89 7.81
CA GLY A 216 -18.33 9.25 8.33
C GLY A 216 -19.22 10.17 9.16
N GLN A 217 -18.65 11.12 9.91
CA GLN A 217 -19.42 12.09 10.70
C GLN A 217 -19.93 13.28 9.87
N ARG A 218 -19.20 13.70 8.83
CA ARG A 218 -19.61 14.83 7.98
C ARG A 218 -20.73 14.49 7.02
N ILE A 219 -20.76 13.27 6.47
CA ILE A 219 -21.75 12.90 5.45
C ILE A 219 -23.19 13.10 5.96
N PRO A 220 -23.59 12.63 7.16
CA PRO A 220 -24.93 12.88 7.67
C PRO A 220 -25.23 14.37 7.86
N GLN A 221 -24.26 15.17 8.31
CA GLN A 221 -24.46 16.61 8.53
C GLN A 221 -24.63 17.37 7.22
N VAL A 222 -23.86 17.02 6.19
CA VAL A 222 -23.99 17.61 4.85
C VAL A 222 -25.32 17.20 4.21
N VAL A 223 -25.68 15.91 4.29
CA VAL A 223 -26.96 15.40 3.76
C VAL A 223 -28.13 16.06 4.48
N GLU A 224 -28.13 16.11 5.80
CA GLU A 224 -29.20 16.73 6.58
C GLU A 224 -29.30 18.23 6.29
N GLY A 225 -28.18 18.95 6.23
CA GLY A 225 -28.17 20.37 5.88
C GLY A 225 -28.73 20.63 4.48
N TRP A 226 -28.33 19.81 3.51
CA TRP A 226 -28.86 19.86 2.15
C TRP A 226 -30.38 19.56 2.14
N LEU A 227 -30.81 18.54 2.86
CA LEU A 227 -32.22 18.13 3.02
C LEU A 227 -33.08 19.28 3.56
N GLN A 228 -32.63 19.88 4.67
CA GLN A 228 -33.34 20.93 5.37
C GLN A 228 -33.43 22.20 4.51
N SER A 229 -32.37 22.55 3.78
CA SER A 229 -32.41 23.69 2.85
C SER A 229 -33.48 23.49 1.78
N HIS A 230 -33.50 22.34 1.12
CA HIS A 230 -34.48 22.04 0.06
C HIS A 230 -35.91 21.94 0.59
N LEU A 231 -36.09 21.40 1.81
CA LEU A 231 -37.39 21.37 2.48
C LEU A 231 -37.92 22.78 2.78
N ASN A 232 -37.05 23.70 3.19
CA ASN A 232 -37.43 25.09 3.45
C ASN A 232 -37.90 25.78 2.16
N ASP A 233 -37.21 25.57 1.04
CA ASP A 233 -37.59 26.17 -0.25
C ASP A 233 -38.96 25.68 -0.73
N ILE A 234 -39.22 24.37 -0.66
CA ILE A 234 -40.52 23.79 -1.03
C ILE A 234 -41.62 24.23 -0.08
N THR A 235 -41.35 24.33 1.22
CA THR A 235 -42.33 24.81 2.21
C THR A 235 -42.66 26.29 1.98
N ASN A 236 -41.66 27.12 1.64
CA ASN A 236 -41.88 28.53 1.29
C ASN A 236 -42.73 28.67 0.03
N LEU A 237 -42.48 27.86 -1.00
CA LEU A 237 -43.33 27.81 -2.19
C LEU A 237 -44.76 27.33 -1.86
N ALA A 238 -44.92 26.33 -0.99
CA ALA A 238 -46.23 25.89 -0.54
C ALA A 238 -47.01 27.00 0.19
N TRP A 239 -46.34 27.77 1.06
CA TRP A 239 -46.95 28.94 1.73
C TRP A 239 -47.33 30.06 0.76
N LEU A 240 -46.48 30.35 -0.23
CA LEU A 240 -46.81 31.31 -1.29
C LEU A 240 -48.01 30.83 -2.14
N ALA A 241 -48.22 29.52 -2.28
CA ALA A 241 -49.34 28.96 -3.05
C ALA A 241 -50.70 29.28 -2.43
N GLU A 242 -50.76 29.43 -1.10
CA GLU A 242 -51.99 29.76 -0.37
C GLU A 242 -52.44 31.19 -0.62
N THR A 243 -51.48 32.10 -0.81
CA THR A 243 -51.73 33.55 -0.70
C THR A 243 -51.61 34.27 -2.04
N GLN A 244 -50.98 33.65 -3.04
CA GLN A 244 -50.68 34.29 -4.32
C GLN A 244 -51.38 33.63 -5.51
N PRO A 245 -51.76 34.40 -6.54
CA PRO A 245 -52.35 33.83 -7.75
C PRO A 245 -51.33 32.99 -8.55
N VAL A 246 -51.85 32.07 -9.38
CA VAL A 246 -51.07 31.07 -10.14
C VAL A 246 -49.98 31.69 -11.03
N ASN A 247 -50.21 32.89 -11.58
CA ASN A 247 -49.22 33.60 -12.40
C ASN A 247 -47.99 34.10 -11.60
N VAL A 248 -48.18 34.45 -10.32
CA VAL A 248 -47.08 34.78 -9.40
C VAL A 248 -46.33 33.50 -9.05
N MET A 249 -47.05 32.41 -8.78
CA MET A 249 -46.44 31.13 -8.46
C MET A 249 -45.58 30.58 -9.61
N GLN A 250 -46.06 30.70 -10.86
CA GLN A 250 -45.30 30.27 -12.03
C GLN A 250 -43.94 30.99 -12.15
N ARG A 251 -43.84 32.26 -11.73
CA ARG A 251 -42.58 33.00 -11.70
C ARG A 251 -41.71 32.60 -10.51
N ALA A 252 -42.30 32.43 -9.33
CA ALA A 252 -41.58 32.00 -8.13
C ALA A 252 -40.96 30.61 -8.30
N MET A 253 -41.71 29.64 -8.84
CA MET A 253 -41.18 28.30 -9.14
C MET A 253 -40.07 28.34 -10.19
N LYS A 254 -40.20 29.18 -11.22
CA LYS A 254 -39.13 29.38 -12.21
C LYS A 254 -37.86 29.89 -11.56
N GLN A 255 -37.98 30.86 -10.66
CA GLN A 255 -36.83 31.42 -9.94
C GLN A 255 -36.12 30.38 -9.07
N VAL A 256 -36.87 29.51 -8.37
CA VAL A 256 -36.27 28.42 -7.58
C VAL A 256 -35.56 27.42 -8.48
N THR A 257 -36.19 26.97 -9.58
CA THR A 257 -35.55 26.01 -10.51
C THR A 257 -34.36 26.61 -11.27
N ASP A 258 -34.32 27.93 -11.47
CA ASP A 258 -33.17 28.60 -12.12
C ASP A 258 -32.03 28.85 -11.13
N ALA A 259 -32.34 29.09 -9.85
CA ALA A 259 -31.36 29.40 -8.81
C ALA A 259 -30.68 28.14 -8.25
N ASP A 260 -31.39 27.01 -8.22
CA ASP A 260 -30.89 25.75 -7.69
C ASP A 260 -31.01 24.61 -8.73
N PRO A 261 -29.87 24.16 -9.30
CA PRO A 261 -29.86 23.10 -10.31
C PRO A 261 -30.25 21.72 -9.77
N ASP A 262 -30.31 21.52 -8.44
CA ASP A 262 -30.75 20.25 -7.84
C ASP A 262 -32.28 20.09 -7.94
N PHE A 263 -33.04 21.19 -8.06
CA PHE A 263 -34.46 21.16 -8.39
C PHE A 263 -34.68 20.96 -9.89
N LEU A 264 -34.71 19.70 -10.32
CA LEU A 264 -35.01 19.34 -11.70
C LEU A 264 -36.35 19.92 -12.19
N ARG A 265 -37.38 19.88 -11.34
CA ARG A 265 -38.76 20.30 -11.65
C ARG A 265 -39.51 20.71 -10.39
N VAL A 266 -40.39 21.69 -10.52
CA VAL A 266 -41.32 22.11 -9.46
C VAL A 266 -42.71 22.28 -10.07
N ALA A 267 -43.72 21.70 -9.42
CA ALA A 267 -45.09 21.71 -9.90
C ALA A 267 -46.05 22.17 -8.80
N LEU A 268 -47.02 23.01 -9.16
CA LEU A 268 -48.20 23.28 -8.35
C LEU A 268 -49.37 22.47 -8.93
N THR A 269 -49.99 21.63 -8.11
CA THR A 269 -51.13 20.80 -8.51
C THR A 269 -52.41 21.19 -7.80
N ASP A 270 -53.55 20.95 -8.44
CA ASP A 270 -54.87 21.02 -7.80
C ASP A 270 -55.18 19.76 -6.97
N GLU A 271 -56.38 19.71 -6.37
CA GLU A 271 -56.86 18.58 -5.56
C GLU A 271 -56.93 17.25 -6.33
N SER A 272 -57.05 17.30 -7.66
CA SER A 272 -57.05 16.14 -8.55
C SER A 272 -55.63 15.66 -8.92
N ALA A 273 -54.59 16.30 -8.36
CA ALA A 273 -53.19 16.14 -8.73
C ALA A 273 -52.88 16.53 -10.18
N THR A 274 -53.66 17.45 -10.76
CA THR A 274 -53.41 18.02 -12.08
C THR A 274 -52.55 19.27 -11.94
N ALA A 275 -51.45 19.36 -12.70
CA ALA A 275 -50.54 20.50 -12.64
C ALA A 275 -51.19 21.77 -13.20
N ILE A 276 -51.41 22.76 -12.33
CA ILE A 276 -51.95 24.08 -12.67
C ILE A 276 -50.85 25.11 -12.94
N ALA A 277 -49.64 24.89 -12.42
CA ALA A 277 -48.42 25.59 -12.81
C ALA A 277 -47.22 24.63 -12.72
N PHE A 278 -46.20 24.85 -13.54
CA PHE A 278 -45.07 23.91 -13.66
C PHE A 278 -43.80 24.61 -14.15
N SER A 279 -42.66 24.36 -13.51
CA SER A 279 -41.34 24.77 -14.00
C SER A 279 -40.44 23.55 -14.24
N PRO A 280 -39.87 23.38 -15.44
CA PRO A 280 -40.06 24.19 -16.65
C PRO A 280 -41.43 23.95 -17.30
N VAL A 281 -42.01 24.97 -17.95
CA VAL A 281 -43.34 24.89 -18.58
C VAL A 281 -43.39 23.87 -19.72
N VAL A 282 -42.30 23.74 -20.46
CA VAL A 282 -42.10 22.79 -21.55
C VAL A 282 -40.92 21.89 -21.18
N ASP A 283 -41.07 20.58 -21.33
CA ASP A 283 -40.00 19.63 -21.05
C ASP A 283 -38.97 19.54 -22.20
N ASP A 284 -37.89 18.80 -21.94
CA ASP A 284 -36.79 18.55 -22.90
C ASP A 284 -37.25 17.85 -24.20
N LEU A 285 -38.47 17.30 -24.21
CA LEU A 285 -39.10 16.64 -25.36
C LEU A 285 -40.10 17.56 -26.09
N GLY A 286 -40.19 18.83 -25.71
CA GLY A 286 -41.08 19.82 -26.31
C GLY A 286 -42.55 19.72 -25.86
N ARG A 287 -42.86 18.94 -24.82
CA ARG A 287 -44.23 18.73 -24.32
C ARG A 287 -44.56 19.75 -23.23
N LYS A 288 -45.81 20.23 -23.21
CA LYS A 288 -46.31 21.10 -22.14
C LYS A 288 -46.55 20.29 -20.86
N ASN A 289 -46.07 20.80 -19.73
CA ASN A 289 -46.17 20.14 -18.43
C ASN A 289 -47.41 20.55 -17.63
N ILE A 290 -47.94 21.74 -17.90
CA ILE A 290 -49.21 22.22 -17.33
C ILE A 290 -50.37 21.39 -17.90
N GLY A 291 -51.26 20.92 -17.02
CA GLY A 291 -52.41 20.08 -17.34
C GLY A 291 -52.15 18.57 -17.26
N GLN A 292 -50.91 18.14 -16.98
CA GLN A 292 -50.63 16.71 -16.73
C GLN A 292 -51.16 16.29 -15.35
N ASN A 293 -51.78 15.11 -15.28
CA ASN A 293 -52.34 14.55 -14.04
C ASN A 293 -51.38 13.53 -13.41
N PHE A 294 -51.05 13.71 -12.13
CA PHE A 294 -50.10 12.89 -11.38
C PHE A 294 -50.77 12.03 -10.29
N ALA A 295 -52.09 11.82 -10.34
CA ALA A 295 -52.81 11.06 -9.31
C ALA A 295 -52.37 9.58 -9.21
N ASP A 296 -51.76 9.05 -10.27
CA ASP A 296 -51.18 7.71 -10.34
C ASP A 296 -49.86 7.56 -9.55
N ARG A 297 -49.32 8.66 -9.02
CA ARG A 297 -48.04 8.62 -8.30
C ARG A 297 -48.18 8.01 -6.89
N PRO A 298 -47.22 7.16 -6.49
CA PRO A 298 -47.32 6.38 -5.25
C PRO A 298 -47.33 7.24 -3.97
N PHE A 299 -46.77 8.45 -4.02
CA PHE A 299 -46.68 9.39 -2.90
C PHE A 299 -47.93 10.27 -2.72
N ILE A 300 -48.74 10.47 -3.78
CA ILE A 300 -49.91 11.37 -3.74
C ILE A 300 -50.99 10.93 -2.74
N PRO A 301 -51.35 9.64 -2.61
CA PRO A 301 -52.30 9.19 -1.58
C PRO A 301 -51.81 9.47 -0.16
N VAL A 302 -50.49 9.37 0.08
CA VAL A 302 -49.89 9.64 1.38
C VAL A 302 -49.93 11.14 1.68
N LEU A 303 -49.54 11.98 0.72
CA LEU A 303 -49.59 13.43 0.85
C LEU A 303 -51.01 13.92 1.16
N LYS A 304 -52.02 13.44 0.42
CA LYS A 304 -53.43 13.82 0.63
C LYS A 304 -53.94 13.45 2.02
N ARG A 305 -53.40 12.39 2.63
CA ARG A 305 -53.78 11.93 3.97
C ARG A 305 -53.08 12.70 5.08
N THR A 306 -51.79 13.01 4.90
CA THR A 306 -50.97 13.60 5.97
C THR A 306 -50.93 15.12 5.92
N LEU A 307 -51.07 15.74 4.74
CA LEU A 307 -50.89 17.18 4.49
C LEU A 307 -49.58 17.75 5.04
N LYS A 308 -48.59 16.89 5.29
CA LYS A 308 -47.25 17.27 5.77
C LYS A 308 -46.26 17.15 4.62
N PRO A 309 -45.18 17.96 4.65
CA PRO A 309 -44.09 17.79 3.71
C PRO A 309 -43.59 16.34 3.67
N LEU A 310 -43.43 15.78 2.47
CA LEU A 310 -43.03 14.40 2.26
C LEU A 310 -41.86 14.34 1.26
N LEU A 311 -40.88 13.48 1.57
CA LEU A 311 -39.88 13.00 0.63
C LEU A 311 -40.36 11.66 0.04
N SER A 312 -40.48 11.57 -1.28
CA SER A 312 -40.75 10.28 -1.93
C SER A 312 -39.52 9.38 -1.95
N GLU A 313 -39.74 8.07 -2.06
CA GLU A 313 -38.69 7.16 -2.53
C GLU A 313 -38.27 7.52 -3.97
N VAL A 314 -37.12 6.98 -4.40
CA VAL A 314 -36.61 7.19 -5.76
C VAL A 314 -37.54 6.51 -6.76
N TYR A 315 -37.99 7.26 -7.76
CA TYR A 315 -38.85 6.78 -8.84
C TYR A 315 -38.40 7.32 -10.20
N LEU A 316 -38.91 6.73 -11.28
CA LEU A 316 -38.65 7.19 -12.64
C LEU A 316 -39.59 8.35 -13.00
N GLY A 317 -39.01 9.51 -13.30
CA GLY A 317 -39.74 10.68 -13.76
C GLY A 317 -40.48 10.41 -15.08
N ARG A 318 -41.71 10.94 -15.22
CA ARG A 318 -42.56 10.78 -16.43
C ARG A 318 -42.49 12.00 -17.37
N VAL A 319 -42.13 13.15 -16.82
CA VAL A 319 -41.93 14.38 -17.60
C VAL A 319 -40.56 14.29 -18.29
N GLY A 320 -40.45 14.73 -19.54
CA GLY A 320 -39.20 14.68 -20.32
C GLY A 320 -38.57 13.28 -20.42
N ALA A 321 -37.24 13.24 -20.57
CA ALA A 321 -36.49 11.98 -20.55
C ALA A 321 -36.62 11.29 -19.17
N PRO A 322 -36.88 9.98 -19.11
CA PRO A 322 -36.97 9.25 -17.85
C PRO A 322 -35.64 9.32 -17.10
N LYS A 323 -35.65 9.99 -15.95
CA LYS A 323 -34.50 10.09 -15.04
C LYS A 323 -34.91 9.57 -13.67
N PRO A 324 -34.05 8.81 -12.97
CA PRO A 324 -34.28 8.50 -11.57
C PRO A 324 -34.22 9.80 -10.75
N GLY A 325 -35.20 9.98 -9.88
CA GLY A 325 -35.26 11.13 -8.99
C GLY A 325 -36.22 10.87 -7.84
N PHE A 326 -36.27 11.79 -6.89
CA PHE A 326 -37.25 11.81 -5.82
C PHE A 326 -38.00 13.14 -5.85
N THR A 327 -39.10 13.23 -5.14
CA THR A 327 -39.92 14.44 -5.11
C THR A 327 -40.16 14.87 -3.68
N TRP A 328 -39.98 16.17 -3.48
CA TRP A 328 -40.37 16.91 -2.32
C TRP A 328 -41.75 17.48 -2.56
N GLU A 329 -42.71 17.13 -1.72
CA GLU A 329 -44.05 17.68 -1.80
C GLU A 329 -44.39 18.41 -0.52
N GLY A 330 -44.82 19.67 -0.64
CA GLY A 330 -45.36 20.48 0.46
C GLY A 330 -46.85 20.73 0.24
N SER A 331 -47.64 20.70 1.31
CA SER A 331 -49.06 21.06 1.26
C SER A 331 -49.25 22.53 1.62
N ALA A 332 -49.96 23.26 0.77
CA ALA A 332 -50.45 24.61 1.02
C ALA A 332 -51.62 24.63 2.03
N HIS A 333 -51.70 23.67 2.96
CA HIS A 333 -52.63 23.69 4.08
C HIS A 333 -52.04 22.91 5.26
N PRO A 334 -50.88 23.32 5.82
CA PRO A 334 -50.18 22.54 6.84
C PRO A 334 -50.94 22.46 8.17
N ASN A 335 -51.92 23.35 8.41
CA ASN A 335 -52.65 23.47 9.69
C ASN A 335 -54.11 23.00 9.70
N ARG A 336 -54.64 22.43 8.59
CA ARG A 336 -56.03 21.90 8.61
C ARG A 336 -56.20 20.63 9.46
N SER A 337 -55.12 20.02 9.94
CA SER A 337 -55.15 18.87 10.85
C SER A 337 -55.38 19.21 12.34
N LEU A 338 -55.52 20.49 12.70
CA LEU A 338 -55.76 20.93 14.09
C LEU A 338 -57.13 21.57 14.32
N LEU A 339 -58.03 21.54 13.32
CA LEU A 339 -59.42 21.98 13.47
C LEU A 339 -60.35 20.86 12.98
N LYS A 340 -60.58 19.91 13.88
CA LYS A 340 -61.85 19.20 14.00
C LYS A 340 -62.36 19.38 15.41
#